data_AF-A0A2E6EMT0-F1
#
_entry.id   AF-A0A2E6EMT0-F1
#
_cell.length_a   1.000
_cell.length_b   1.000
_cell.length_c   1.000
_cell.angle_alpha   90.00
_cell.angle_beta   90.00
_cell.angle_gamma   90.00
#
_symmetry.space_group_name_H-M   'P 1'
#
loop_
_entity.id
_entity.type
_entity.pdbx_description
1 polymer ?
#
loop_
_entity_poly.entity_id
_entity_poly.type
_entity_poly.pdbx_seq_one_letter_code
_entity_poly.pdbx_strand_id
1 'polypeptide(L)'
;MKLFRLMARRALRIGAIVLLVGLIFGFGHFMTPRGPDAFARVFEDLSSVLSAPGMPAYMNIEVDEGRVQEVYLNGNTLHYTLNRTRKSIDSLLDYYENLYQSQQHDVAPKAAREALLRTIKDPADREEQRRRIADTDRLLNDHFVRVAGSNWGGFSTLVTGKEGKADYNLDMVERFKRFQKSGDATELGDPKLLVAFEDPSRGDVQYFNVWPVGGFDFKSVRPRDGQDTPGYDLADVPRPSGSQRMVTFGQNHLGSDYQILVYRGGGTVEELAAHFATAMDEEGWAISSTHLRAHASLEGEYPSLLFTMGKREAYVAFTERDGEALVTSTVIVLGRSG
;
A
#
# COMPACT_ATOMS: atom_id res chain seq x y z
N MET A 1 -2.67 -29.66 12.44
CA MET A 1 -2.50 -29.41 10.98
C MET A 1 -3.67 -28.71 10.29
N LYS A 2 -4.95 -29.08 10.49
CA LYS A 2 -6.10 -28.38 9.86
C LYS A 2 -6.26 -26.92 10.31
N LEU A 3 -5.99 -26.61 11.58
CA LEU A 3 -6.10 -25.25 12.14
C LEU A 3 -5.04 -24.29 11.56
N PHE A 4 -3.80 -24.76 11.40
CA PHE A 4 -2.69 -23.99 10.82
C PHE A 4 -2.91 -23.65 9.33
N ARG A 5 -3.46 -24.60 8.55
CA ARG A 5 -3.87 -24.35 7.15
C ARG A 5 -5.06 -23.40 7.03
N LEU A 6 -5.88 -23.27 8.07
CA LEU A 6 -7.02 -22.36 8.11
C LEU A 6 -6.58 -20.93 8.46
N MET A 7 -5.58 -20.77 9.33
CA MET A 7 -4.99 -19.45 9.64
C MET A 7 -4.16 -18.90 8.47
N ALA A 8 -3.38 -19.73 7.79
CA ALA A 8 -2.62 -19.32 6.59
C ALA A 8 -3.52 -18.87 5.42
N ARG A 9 -4.77 -19.37 5.31
CA ARG A 9 -5.77 -18.93 4.31
C ARG A 9 -6.25 -17.50 4.46
N ARG A 10 -6.11 -16.92 5.66
CA ARG A 10 -6.97 -15.82 6.10
C ARG A 10 -6.24 -14.48 6.27
N ALA A 11 -4.92 -14.50 6.48
CA ALA A 11 -4.05 -13.31 6.56
C ALA A 11 -3.73 -12.65 5.19
N LEU A 12 -3.98 -13.36 4.09
CA LEU A 12 -3.47 -13.04 2.75
C LEU A 12 -4.09 -11.79 2.08
N ARG A 13 -5.36 -11.50 2.35
CA ARG A 13 -6.09 -10.41 1.69
C ARG A 13 -5.59 -9.04 2.14
N ILE A 14 -5.22 -8.94 3.41
CA ILE A 14 -4.93 -7.65 4.00
C ILE A 14 -3.46 -7.29 3.82
N GLY A 15 -2.56 -8.27 3.89
CA GLY A 15 -1.19 -8.12 3.38
C GLY A 15 -1.15 -7.59 1.94
N ALA A 16 -2.16 -7.93 1.13
CA ALA A 16 -2.25 -7.45 -0.24
C ALA A 16 -2.76 -6.00 -0.41
N ILE A 17 -3.72 -5.54 0.40
CA ILE A 17 -4.13 -4.12 0.44
C ILE A 17 -2.92 -3.26 0.84
N VAL A 18 -2.15 -3.75 1.79
CA VAL A 18 -1.00 -3.08 2.36
C VAL A 18 0.18 -3.00 1.38
N LEU A 19 0.48 -4.09 0.67
CA LEU A 19 1.52 -4.10 -0.37
C LEU A 19 1.10 -3.36 -1.64
N LEU A 20 -0.20 -3.37 -1.98
CA LEU A 20 -0.75 -2.51 -3.01
C LEU A 20 -0.41 -1.05 -2.72
N VAL A 21 -0.64 -0.63 -1.48
CA VAL A 21 -0.20 0.69 -1.07
C VAL A 21 1.30 0.78 -1.25
N GLY A 22 2.11 -0.12 -0.69
CA GLY A 22 3.58 -0.16 -0.87
C GLY A 22 4.09 -0.02 -2.32
N LEU A 23 3.42 -0.61 -3.31
CA LEU A 23 3.78 -0.53 -4.75
C LEU A 23 3.39 0.78 -5.41
N ILE A 24 2.27 1.41 -5.02
CA ILE A 24 1.98 2.81 -5.38
C ILE A 24 3.18 3.69 -5.00
N PHE A 25 3.83 3.40 -3.87
CA PHE A 25 5.03 4.15 -3.43
C PHE A 25 6.31 3.70 -4.09
N GLY A 26 6.49 2.40 -4.34
CA GLY A 26 7.60 1.90 -5.15
C GLY A 26 7.62 2.57 -6.52
N PHE A 27 6.46 2.68 -7.16
CA PHE A 27 6.27 3.45 -8.39
C PHE A 27 6.67 4.91 -8.22
N GLY A 28 6.14 5.58 -7.19
CA GLY A 28 6.56 6.95 -6.87
C GLY A 28 8.05 7.07 -6.46
N HIS A 29 8.70 6.03 -5.97
CA HIS A 29 10.10 6.00 -5.52
C HIS A 29 11.05 5.85 -6.71
N PHE A 30 10.72 4.96 -7.65
CA PHE A 30 11.43 4.86 -8.92
C PHE A 30 11.22 6.11 -9.80
N MET A 31 10.10 6.81 -9.64
CA MET A 31 9.76 8.01 -10.43
C MET A 31 10.03 9.35 -9.72
N THR A 32 10.49 9.37 -8.46
CA THR A 32 10.82 10.63 -7.75
C THR A 32 12.10 10.51 -6.89
N PRO A 33 12.98 11.53 -6.86
CA PRO A 33 14.36 11.42 -6.32
C PRO A 33 14.51 11.46 -4.78
N ARG A 34 13.48 11.15 -3.99
CA ARG A 34 13.59 11.10 -2.51
C ARG A 34 13.30 9.70 -1.97
N GLY A 35 14.21 9.19 -1.13
CA GLY A 35 14.08 7.91 -0.43
C GLY A 35 13.08 7.99 0.73
N PRO A 36 12.08 7.09 0.82
CA PRO A 36 11.08 7.12 1.88
C PRO A 36 10.99 5.79 2.65
N ASP A 37 12.11 5.29 3.20
CA ASP A 37 12.10 4.06 4.02
C ASP A 37 11.05 4.12 5.14
N ALA A 38 10.87 5.29 5.76
CA ALA A 38 9.94 5.48 6.87
C ALA A 38 8.47 5.18 6.55
N PHE A 39 8.06 5.28 5.27
CA PHE A 39 6.67 5.09 4.88
C PHE A 39 6.36 3.67 4.44
N ALA A 40 7.23 3.01 3.65
CA ALA A 40 7.09 1.58 3.33
C ALA A 40 6.98 0.71 4.60
N ARG A 41 7.68 1.12 5.67
CA ARG A 41 7.62 0.51 7.01
C ARG A 41 6.23 0.55 7.65
N VAL A 42 5.49 1.65 7.52
CA VAL A 42 4.11 1.75 8.04
C VAL A 42 3.23 0.67 7.42
N PHE A 43 3.48 0.32 6.16
CA PHE A 43 2.75 -0.77 5.49
C PHE A 43 3.25 -2.12 5.95
N GLU A 44 4.55 -2.35 6.08
CA GLU A 44 5.03 -3.61 6.65
C GLU A 44 4.42 -3.89 8.05
N ASP A 45 4.36 -2.87 8.90
CA ASP A 45 3.71 -2.94 10.22
C ASP A 45 2.23 -3.28 10.08
N LEU A 46 1.54 -2.58 9.18
CA LEU A 46 0.13 -2.81 8.88
C LEU A 46 -0.12 -4.26 8.40
N SER A 47 0.75 -4.80 7.55
CA SER A 47 0.68 -6.18 7.04
C SER A 47 0.86 -7.19 8.17
N SER A 48 1.85 -6.95 9.03
CA SER A 48 2.16 -7.77 10.20
C SER A 48 0.97 -7.83 11.14
N VAL A 49 0.39 -6.66 11.47
CA VAL A 49 -0.80 -6.55 12.31
C VAL A 49 -1.97 -7.34 11.74
N LEU A 50 -2.22 -7.19 10.43
CA LEU A 50 -3.39 -7.79 9.79
C LEU A 50 -3.22 -9.30 9.55
N SER A 51 -1.99 -9.79 9.70
CA SER A 51 -1.64 -11.20 9.68
C SER A 51 -1.44 -11.79 11.08
N ALA A 52 -1.54 -10.97 12.13
CA ALA A 52 -1.21 -11.36 13.49
C ALA A 52 -2.20 -12.42 14.01
N PRO A 53 -1.73 -13.42 14.80
CA PRO A 53 -2.59 -14.46 15.38
C PRO A 53 -3.75 -13.93 16.25
N GLY A 54 -3.62 -12.71 16.77
CA GLY A 54 -4.62 -12.05 17.62
C GLY A 54 -5.80 -11.44 16.86
N MET A 55 -5.72 -11.22 15.55
CA MET A 55 -6.82 -10.62 14.80
C MET A 55 -7.97 -11.64 14.64
N PRO A 56 -9.22 -11.31 15.04
CA PRO A 56 -10.33 -12.24 14.90
C PRO A 56 -10.54 -12.70 13.45
N ALA A 57 -10.65 -14.01 13.25
CA ALA A 57 -10.63 -14.59 11.91
C ALA A 57 -11.76 -14.09 10.97
N TYR A 58 -12.89 -13.63 11.52
CA TYR A 58 -14.02 -13.07 10.77
C TYR A 58 -13.81 -11.60 10.36
N MET A 59 -12.87 -10.89 10.98
CA MET A 59 -12.46 -9.55 10.53
C MET A 59 -11.61 -9.61 9.26
N ASN A 60 -11.24 -10.82 8.83
CA ASN A 60 -10.72 -11.04 7.49
C ASN A 60 -11.89 -10.94 6.52
N ILE A 61 -12.01 -9.78 5.88
CA ILE A 61 -13.06 -9.52 4.90
C ILE A 61 -12.99 -10.62 3.80
N GLU A 62 -14.14 -11.10 3.30
CA GLU A 62 -14.23 -11.93 2.08
C GLU A 62 -14.49 -11.05 0.84
N VAL A 63 -13.68 -11.18 -0.23
CA VAL A 63 -13.91 -10.39 -1.46
C VAL A 63 -14.59 -11.36 -2.39
N ASP A 64 -15.61 -10.89 -3.07
CA ASP A 64 -16.08 -11.57 -4.26
C ASP A 64 -14.98 -11.53 -5.34
N GLU A 65 -14.42 -12.70 -5.65
CA GLU A 65 -13.42 -12.86 -6.70
C GLU A 65 -13.96 -12.37 -8.05
N GLY A 66 -13.13 -11.67 -8.81
CA GLY A 66 -13.45 -11.11 -10.13
C GLY A 66 -14.37 -9.88 -10.11
N ARG A 67 -14.96 -9.50 -8.97
CA ARG A 67 -15.78 -8.29 -8.87
C ARG A 67 -14.91 -7.07 -8.62
N VAL A 68 -15.27 -5.97 -9.29
CA VAL A 68 -14.69 -4.65 -9.00
C VAL A 68 -15.23 -4.18 -7.67
N GLN A 69 -14.32 -3.74 -6.82
CA GLN A 69 -14.56 -3.23 -5.49
C GLN A 69 -14.01 -1.82 -5.40
N GLU A 70 -14.66 -0.94 -4.64
CA GLU A 70 -14.20 0.42 -4.42
C GLU A 70 -13.64 0.58 -3.01
N VAL A 71 -12.47 1.20 -2.89
CA VAL A 71 -11.83 1.55 -1.62
C VAL A 71 -11.39 2.99 -1.64
N TYR A 72 -11.40 3.58 -0.46
CA TYR A 72 -10.86 4.89 -0.18
C TYR A 72 -9.52 4.73 0.53
N LEU A 73 -8.50 5.45 0.06
CA LEU A 73 -7.16 5.48 0.65
C LEU A 73 -6.65 6.92 0.68
N ASN A 74 -6.54 7.47 1.88
CA ASN A 74 -6.01 8.81 2.15
C ASN A 74 -6.54 9.90 1.20
N GLY A 75 -7.85 10.02 1.01
CA GLY A 75 -8.40 10.99 0.05
C GLY A 75 -8.68 10.45 -1.34
N ASN A 76 -8.06 9.34 -1.74
CA ASN A 76 -8.19 8.80 -3.10
C ASN A 76 -9.21 7.67 -3.15
N THR A 77 -10.02 7.65 -4.20
CA THR A 77 -10.85 6.50 -4.54
C THR A 77 -10.10 5.57 -5.49
N LEU A 78 -10.00 4.31 -5.13
CA LEU A 78 -9.37 3.24 -5.90
C LEU A 78 -10.40 2.15 -6.20
N HIS A 79 -10.33 1.60 -7.39
CA HIS A 79 -10.95 0.32 -7.70
C HIS A 79 -9.93 -0.79 -7.56
N TYR A 80 -10.39 -1.96 -7.12
CA TYR A 80 -9.61 -3.18 -7.20
C TYR A 80 -10.46 -4.38 -7.60
N THR A 81 -9.82 -5.38 -8.19
CA THR A 81 -10.37 -6.75 -8.31
C THR A 81 -9.44 -7.71 -7.62
N LEU A 82 -10.01 -8.66 -6.89
CA LEU A 82 -9.28 -9.82 -6.40
C LEU A 82 -9.48 -10.98 -7.36
N ASN A 83 -8.39 -11.65 -7.75
CA ASN A 83 -8.42 -12.80 -8.64
C ASN A 83 -7.47 -13.89 -8.14
N ARG A 84 -7.59 -15.10 -8.69
CA ARG A 84 -6.66 -16.20 -8.43
C ARG A 84 -6.15 -16.81 -9.73
N THR A 85 -4.99 -17.45 -9.66
CA THR A 85 -4.38 -18.16 -10.78
C THR A 85 -3.53 -19.32 -10.28
N ARG A 86 -3.43 -20.40 -11.08
CA ARG A 86 -2.49 -21.51 -10.82
C ARG A 86 -1.09 -21.25 -11.36
N LYS A 87 -0.89 -20.14 -12.07
CA LYS A 87 0.44 -19.72 -12.51
C LYS A 87 1.29 -19.36 -11.30
N SER A 88 2.61 -19.55 -11.40
CA SER A 88 3.54 -18.95 -10.45
C SER A 88 3.46 -17.43 -10.50
N ILE A 89 3.94 -16.77 -9.45
CA ILE A 89 4.03 -15.30 -9.41
C ILE A 89 4.83 -14.80 -10.61
N ASP A 90 5.99 -15.41 -10.92
CA ASP A 90 6.79 -14.99 -12.07
C ASP A 90 6.03 -15.10 -13.38
N SER A 91 5.38 -16.23 -13.63
CA SER A 91 4.58 -16.40 -14.86
C SER A 91 3.36 -15.48 -14.93
N LEU A 92 2.84 -15.02 -13.78
CA LEU A 92 1.80 -13.99 -13.73
C LEU A 92 2.40 -12.62 -14.06
N LEU A 93 3.52 -12.24 -13.46
CA LEU A 93 4.20 -10.97 -13.74
C LEU A 93 4.64 -10.88 -15.20
N ASP A 94 5.24 -11.95 -15.75
CA ASP A 94 5.63 -12.06 -17.15
C ASP A 94 4.42 -11.83 -18.08
N TYR A 95 3.24 -12.32 -17.70
CA TYR A 95 2.02 -12.08 -18.47
C TYR A 95 1.66 -10.59 -18.51
N TYR A 96 1.77 -9.87 -17.39
CA TYR A 96 1.50 -8.43 -17.34
C TYR A 96 2.58 -7.62 -18.07
N GLU A 97 3.84 -7.99 -17.95
CA GLU A 97 4.92 -7.36 -18.73
C GLU A 97 4.68 -7.48 -20.23
N ASN A 98 4.35 -8.68 -20.71
CA ASN A 98 4.04 -8.90 -22.12
C ASN A 98 2.76 -8.16 -22.56
N LEU A 99 1.77 -8.04 -21.67
CA LEU A 99 0.53 -7.32 -21.96
C LEU A 99 0.75 -5.82 -22.16
N TYR A 100 1.69 -5.23 -21.41
CA TYR A 100 1.99 -3.79 -21.44
C TYR A 100 3.30 -3.44 -22.15
N GLN A 101 3.92 -4.41 -22.83
CA GLN A 101 5.13 -4.18 -23.60
C GLN A 101 4.85 -3.21 -24.75
N SER A 102 5.59 -2.10 -24.81
CA SER A 102 5.46 -1.11 -25.87
C SER A 102 6.54 -1.30 -26.94
N GLN A 103 6.43 -0.53 -28.02
CA GLN A 103 7.53 -0.36 -28.96
C GLN A 103 8.65 0.44 -28.29
N GLN A 104 9.88 -0.07 -28.36
CA GLN A 104 11.02 0.69 -27.87
C GLN A 104 11.30 1.90 -28.76
N HIS A 105 11.38 3.07 -28.13
CA HIS A 105 11.75 4.34 -28.71
C HIS A 105 13.05 4.83 -28.07
N ASP A 106 13.99 5.29 -28.88
CA ASP A 106 15.12 6.06 -28.36
C ASP A 106 14.56 7.37 -27.75
N VAL A 107 14.68 7.55 -26.43
CA VAL A 107 14.24 8.78 -25.74
C VAL A 107 14.95 10.00 -26.32
N ALA A 108 16.23 9.83 -26.64
CA ALA A 108 17.04 10.80 -27.34
C ALA A 108 17.88 10.12 -28.44
N PRO A 109 18.08 10.79 -29.59
CA PRO A 109 19.01 10.33 -30.61
C PRO A 109 20.38 10.04 -29.99
N LYS A 110 21.03 8.94 -30.39
CA LYS A 110 22.36 8.54 -29.88
C LYS A 110 23.36 9.70 -29.92
N ALA A 111 23.35 10.48 -31.00
CA ALA A 111 24.20 11.66 -31.15
C ALA A 111 23.97 12.73 -30.05
N ALA A 112 22.73 12.96 -29.65
CA ALA A 112 22.39 13.92 -28.58
C ALA A 112 22.85 13.42 -27.21
N ARG A 113 22.68 12.11 -26.91
CA ARG A 113 23.20 11.47 -25.69
C ARG A 113 24.72 11.60 -25.61
N GLU A 114 25.42 11.29 -26.69
CA GLU A 114 26.88 11.43 -26.75
C GLU A 114 27.35 12.88 -26.60
N ALA A 115 26.66 13.84 -27.24
CA ALA A 115 26.98 15.26 -27.11
C ALA A 115 26.86 15.73 -25.66
N LEU A 116 25.79 15.34 -24.96
CA LEU A 116 25.61 15.64 -23.53
C LEU A 116 26.76 15.04 -22.70
N LEU A 117 27.08 13.75 -22.87
CA LEU A 117 28.15 13.09 -22.12
C LEU A 117 29.53 13.70 -22.36
N ARG A 118 29.79 14.26 -23.55
CA ARG A 118 31.04 14.98 -23.85
C ARG A 118 31.19 16.30 -23.10
N THR A 119 30.09 16.92 -22.66
CA THR A 119 30.15 18.16 -21.86
C THR A 119 30.57 17.93 -20.41
N ILE A 120 30.46 16.70 -19.91
CA ILE A 120 30.82 16.33 -18.54
C ILE A 120 32.31 15.97 -18.50
N LYS A 121 33.11 16.77 -17.81
CA LYS A 121 34.57 16.64 -17.77
C LYS A 121 35.04 15.49 -16.88
N ASP A 122 34.42 15.33 -15.72
CA ASP A 122 34.77 14.28 -14.77
C ASP A 122 34.31 12.90 -15.30
N PRO A 123 35.21 11.90 -15.41
CA PRO A 123 34.85 10.55 -15.81
C PRO A 123 33.82 9.88 -14.89
N ALA A 124 33.84 10.14 -13.58
CA ALA A 124 32.92 9.55 -12.62
C ALA A 124 31.49 10.09 -12.85
N ASP A 125 31.34 11.41 -12.92
CA ASP A 125 30.06 12.06 -13.23
C ASP A 125 29.52 11.63 -14.61
N ARG A 126 30.40 11.45 -15.59
CA ARG A 126 30.00 11.00 -16.93
C ARG A 126 29.45 9.57 -16.91
N GLU A 127 30.06 8.69 -16.13
CA GLU A 127 29.58 7.31 -15.96
C GLU A 127 28.26 7.28 -15.17
N GLU A 128 28.14 8.07 -14.11
CA GLU A 128 26.88 8.21 -13.39
C GLU A 128 25.77 8.74 -14.30
N GLN A 129 26.04 9.77 -15.09
CA GLN A 129 25.08 10.32 -16.03
C GLN A 129 24.70 9.29 -17.12
N ARG A 130 25.65 8.47 -17.58
CA ARG A 130 25.38 7.37 -18.52
C ARG A 130 24.40 6.35 -17.91
N ARG A 131 24.60 5.98 -16.64
CA ARG A 131 23.66 5.11 -15.91
C ARG A 131 22.28 5.74 -15.80
N ARG A 132 22.20 7.01 -15.39
CA ARG A 132 20.93 7.75 -15.30
C ARG A 132 20.19 7.83 -16.64
N ILE A 133 20.91 8.06 -17.75
CA ILE A 133 20.31 8.05 -19.09
C ILE A 133 19.79 6.66 -19.43
N ALA A 134 20.58 5.61 -19.20
CA ALA A 134 20.15 4.23 -19.46
C ALA A 134 18.93 3.83 -18.60
N ASP A 135 18.91 4.22 -17.33
CA ASP A 135 17.78 3.99 -16.43
C ASP A 135 16.54 4.77 -16.88
N THR A 136 16.71 6.02 -17.34
CA THR A 136 15.62 6.83 -17.89
C THR A 136 15.09 6.22 -19.18
N ASP A 137 15.98 5.79 -20.09
CA ASP A 137 15.63 5.11 -21.33
C ASP A 137 14.84 3.85 -21.02
N ARG A 138 15.29 3.05 -20.05
CA ARG A 138 14.59 1.85 -19.60
C ARG A 138 13.21 2.18 -19.03
N LEU A 139 13.11 3.13 -18.10
CA LEU A 139 11.82 3.52 -17.49
C LEU A 139 10.82 4.05 -18.51
N LEU A 140 11.29 4.83 -19.49
CA LEU A 140 10.43 5.39 -20.55
C LEU A 140 10.04 4.39 -21.62
N ASN A 141 10.76 3.27 -21.77
CA ASN A 141 10.49 2.23 -22.76
C ASN A 141 9.81 1.00 -22.19
N ASP A 142 10.09 0.64 -20.95
CA ASP A 142 9.47 -0.51 -20.31
C ASP A 142 8.06 -0.11 -19.82
N HIS A 143 7.82 1.16 -19.48
CA HIS A 143 6.55 1.69 -18.96
C HIS A 143 6.03 1.01 -17.70
N PHE A 144 6.78 0.07 -17.14
CA PHE A 144 6.40 -0.65 -15.95
C PHE A 144 7.57 -0.82 -14.99
N VAL A 145 7.20 -1.08 -13.74
CA VAL A 145 8.11 -1.50 -12.67
C VAL A 145 7.64 -2.88 -12.21
N ARG A 146 8.56 -3.85 -12.24
CA ARG A 146 8.36 -5.20 -11.71
C ARG A 146 9.22 -5.39 -10.45
N VAL A 147 8.63 -5.97 -9.42
CA VAL A 147 9.33 -6.42 -8.21
C VAL A 147 8.89 -7.85 -7.92
N ALA A 148 9.82 -8.76 -7.67
CA ALA A 148 9.52 -10.15 -7.35
C ALA A 148 10.24 -10.55 -6.05
N GLY A 149 9.48 -11.11 -5.11
CA GLY A 149 9.96 -11.75 -3.89
C GLY A 149 9.74 -13.26 -3.96
N SER A 150 10.11 -13.97 -2.89
CA SER A 150 9.99 -15.44 -2.84
C SER A 150 8.55 -15.95 -2.79
N ASN A 151 7.62 -15.18 -2.24
CA ASN A 151 6.21 -15.54 -2.06
C ASN A 151 5.24 -14.41 -2.42
N TRP A 152 5.75 -13.32 -3.00
CA TRP A 152 4.97 -12.17 -3.44
C TRP A 152 5.58 -11.54 -4.68
N GLY A 153 4.79 -10.75 -5.41
CA GLY A 153 5.25 -10.01 -6.57
C GLY A 153 4.41 -8.78 -6.82
N GLY A 154 5.00 -7.81 -7.50
CA GLY A 154 4.41 -6.52 -7.83
C GLY A 154 4.68 -6.16 -9.27
N PHE A 155 3.67 -5.58 -9.91
CA PHE A 155 3.78 -4.96 -11.22
C PHE A 155 3.05 -3.63 -11.19
N SER A 156 3.64 -2.58 -11.74
CA SER A 156 2.96 -1.28 -11.87
C SER A 156 3.30 -0.67 -13.21
N THR A 157 2.31 -0.09 -13.88
CA THR A 157 2.48 0.58 -15.18
C THR A 157 1.59 1.82 -15.28
N LEU A 158 1.90 2.70 -16.23
CA LEU A 158 1.04 3.81 -16.64
C LEU A 158 0.54 3.56 -18.07
N VAL A 159 -0.77 3.54 -18.26
CA VAL A 159 -1.38 3.43 -19.59
C VAL A 159 -1.77 4.83 -20.08
N THR A 160 -1.04 5.33 -21.07
CA THR A 160 -1.22 6.64 -21.69
C THR A 160 -2.21 6.64 -22.86
N GLY A 161 -2.44 5.48 -23.48
CA GLY A 161 -3.22 5.32 -24.71
C GLY A 161 -2.54 5.91 -25.96
N LYS A 162 -1.25 6.23 -25.85
CA LYS A 162 -0.40 6.78 -26.91
C LYS A 162 0.90 6.00 -27.10
N GLU A 163 1.00 4.83 -26.48
CA GLU A 163 2.11 3.89 -26.66
C GLU A 163 2.27 3.60 -28.16
N GLY A 164 3.46 3.85 -28.73
CA GLY A 164 3.73 3.64 -30.15
C GLY A 164 3.41 4.82 -31.08
N LYS A 165 2.95 5.97 -30.56
CA LYS A 165 2.83 7.19 -31.38
C LYS A 165 4.18 7.88 -31.54
N ALA A 166 4.45 8.43 -32.72
CA ALA A 166 5.73 9.08 -33.03
C ALA A 166 6.06 10.28 -32.13
N ASP A 167 5.04 10.93 -31.55
CA ASP A 167 5.15 12.08 -30.65
C ASP A 167 5.09 11.70 -29.16
N TYR A 168 5.16 10.40 -28.81
CA TYR A 168 5.01 9.89 -27.44
C TYR A 168 5.93 10.62 -26.42
N ASN A 169 7.20 10.82 -26.75
CA ASN A 169 8.14 11.48 -25.83
C ASN A 169 7.75 12.94 -25.53
N LEU A 170 7.22 13.67 -26.52
CA LEU A 170 6.76 15.05 -26.33
C LEU A 170 5.48 15.07 -25.47
N ASP A 171 4.56 14.12 -25.72
CA ASP A 171 3.36 13.95 -24.90
C ASP A 171 3.72 13.67 -23.43
N MET A 172 4.68 12.77 -23.18
CA MET A 172 5.14 12.45 -21.83
C MET A 172 5.75 13.67 -21.13
N VAL A 173 6.55 14.49 -21.81
CA VAL A 173 7.08 15.73 -21.22
C VAL A 173 5.94 16.67 -20.78
N GLU A 174 4.92 16.85 -21.62
CA GLU A 174 3.77 17.69 -21.28
C GLU A 174 2.94 17.10 -20.13
N ARG A 175 2.76 15.78 -20.10
CA ARG A 175 2.14 15.06 -18.97
C ARG A 175 2.90 15.27 -17.67
N PHE A 176 4.23 15.13 -17.69
CA PHE A 176 5.07 15.39 -16.53
C PHE A 176 4.96 16.82 -16.02
N LYS A 177 4.89 17.83 -16.90
CA LYS A 177 4.66 19.23 -16.49
C LYS A 177 3.32 19.40 -15.79
N ARG A 178 2.24 18.77 -16.29
CA ARG A 178 0.92 18.81 -15.64
C ARG A 178 0.96 18.10 -14.28
N PHE A 179 1.56 16.93 -14.20
CA PHE A 179 1.77 16.20 -12.95
C PHE A 179 2.57 17.00 -11.93
N GLN A 180 3.67 17.65 -12.32
CA GLN A 180 4.46 18.49 -11.41
C GLN A 180 3.62 19.64 -10.83
N LYS A 181 2.70 20.19 -11.63
CA LYS A 181 1.80 21.27 -11.22
C LYS A 181 0.68 20.78 -10.29
N SER A 182 -0.01 19.70 -10.65
CA SER A 182 -1.17 19.19 -9.90
C SER A 182 -0.78 18.29 -8.72
N GLY A 183 0.20 17.40 -8.91
CA GLY A 183 0.46 16.25 -8.04
C GLY A 183 -0.40 15.02 -8.37
N ASP A 184 -1.27 15.11 -9.37
CA ASP A 184 -2.20 14.05 -9.76
C ASP A 184 -1.54 13.05 -10.72
N ALA A 185 -1.38 11.81 -10.28
CA ALA A 185 -0.80 10.71 -11.04
C ALA A 185 -1.45 10.51 -12.41
N THR A 186 -2.76 10.77 -12.51
CA THR A 186 -3.52 10.50 -13.73
C THR A 186 -3.17 11.44 -14.87
N GLU A 187 -2.50 12.56 -14.57
CA GLU A 187 -1.89 13.40 -15.59
C GLU A 187 -0.81 12.67 -16.39
N LEU A 188 -0.13 11.69 -15.77
CA LEU A 188 0.88 10.86 -16.43
C LEU A 188 0.27 9.75 -17.29
N GLY A 189 -0.99 9.39 -17.08
CA GLY A 189 -1.68 8.24 -17.69
C GLY A 189 -2.50 7.50 -16.64
N ASP A 190 -3.15 6.40 -17.02
CA ASP A 190 -3.95 5.58 -16.12
C ASP A 190 -3.03 4.60 -15.37
N PRO A 191 -2.74 4.79 -14.08
CA PRO A 191 -1.89 3.86 -13.35
C PRO A 191 -2.64 2.55 -13.14
N LYS A 192 -1.96 1.44 -13.46
CA LYS A 192 -2.40 0.08 -13.18
C LYS A 192 -1.39 -0.55 -12.26
N LEU A 193 -1.88 -1.16 -11.21
CA LEU A 193 -1.06 -1.87 -10.25
C LEU A 193 -1.57 -3.30 -10.13
N LEU A 194 -0.64 -4.23 -10.10
CA LEU A 194 -0.89 -5.60 -9.73
C LEU A 194 -0.03 -5.97 -8.54
N VAL A 195 -0.64 -6.70 -7.61
CA VAL A 195 0.08 -7.32 -6.50
C VAL A 195 -0.35 -8.77 -6.40
N ALA A 196 0.61 -9.68 -6.33
CA ALA A 196 0.39 -11.11 -6.29
C ALA A 196 1.06 -11.74 -5.08
N PHE A 197 0.44 -12.80 -4.56
CA PHE A 197 0.90 -13.56 -3.39
C PHE A 197 0.63 -15.04 -3.59
N GLU A 198 1.53 -15.87 -3.11
CA GLU A 198 1.25 -17.28 -2.96
C GLU A 198 0.20 -17.48 -1.86
N ASP A 199 -0.77 -18.36 -2.10
CA ASP A 199 -1.62 -18.93 -1.06
C ASP A 199 -1.15 -20.37 -0.75
N PRO A 200 -0.30 -20.55 0.28
CA PRO A 200 0.29 -21.86 0.61
C PRO A 200 -0.76 -22.91 0.96
N SER A 201 -1.95 -22.47 1.38
CA SER A 201 -3.00 -23.38 1.80
C SER A 201 -3.73 -24.04 0.63
N ARG A 202 -3.68 -23.42 -0.55
CA ARG A 202 -4.37 -23.82 -1.78
C ARG A 202 -3.39 -24.15 -2.90
N GLY A 203 -2.13 -23.71 -2.79
CA GLY A 203 -1.11 -23.91 -3.80
C GLY A 203 -1.40 -23.13 -5.08
N ASP A 204 -2.13 -22.02 -4.98
CA ASP A 204 -2.40 -21.08 -6.06
C ASP A 204 -1.89 -19.68 -5.70
N VAL A 205 -1.90 -18.75 -6.66
CA VAL A 205 -1.53 -17.35 -6.48
C VAL A 205 -2.79 -16.51 -6.44
N GLN A 206 -2.92 -15.70 -5.42
CA GLN A 206 -3.95 -14.67 -5.31
C GLN A 206 -3.35 -13.34 -5.75
N TYR A 207 -4.10 -12.54 -6.51
CA TYR A 207 -3.61 -11.24 -6.95
C TYR A 207 -4.70 -10.18 -7.04
N PHE A 208 -4.28 -8.94 -6.88
CA PHE A 208 -5.08 -7.74 -6.92
C PHE A 208 -4.70 -6.97 -8.16
N ASN A 209 -5.69 -6.52 -8.92
CA ASN A 209 -5.50 -5.44 -9.89
C ASN A 209 -6.11 -4.20 -9.30
N VAL A 210 -5.40 -3.07 -9.35
CA VAL A 210 -5.82 -1.83 -8.72
C VAL A 210 -5.55 -0.66 -9.62
N TRP A 211 -6.50 0.26 -9.64
CA TRP A 211 -6.40 1.49 -10.41
C TRP A 211 -7.24 2.59 -9.73
N PRO A 212 -6.81 3.85 -9.79
CA PRO A 212 -7.59 4.95 -9.25
C PRO A 212 -8.84 5.21 -10.08
N VAL A 213 -9.83 5.81 -9.41
CA VAL A 213 -11.07 6.28 -10.02
C VAL A 213 -10.95 7.79 -10.22
N GLY A 214 -10.57 8.20 -11.42
CA GLY A 214 -10.23 9.60 -11.68
C GLY A 214 -8.91 9.99 -11.02
N GLY A 215 -8.80 11.21 -10.51
CA GLY A 215 -7.55 11.76 -9.99
C GLY A 215 -6.97 10.97 -8.82
N PHE A 216 -5.63 10.90 -8.76
CA PHE A 216 -4.90 10.26 -7.67
C PHE A 216 -3.76 11.16 -7.19
N ASP A 217 -3.95 11.80 -6.03
CA ASP A 217 -2.92 12.67 -5.46
C ASP A 217 -1.85 11.84 -4.74
N PHE A 218 -0.69 11.69 -5.38
CA PHE A 218 0.45 11.00 -4.78
C PHE A 218 0.94 11.65 -3.49
N LYS A 219 0.65 12.94 -3.28
CA LYS A 219 1.04 13.65 -2.05
C LYS A 219 0.14 13.28 -0.89
N SER A 220 -1.10 12.89 -1.12
CA SER A 220 -2.02 12.51 -0.04
C SER A 220 -1.61 11.18 0.60
N VAL A 221 -0.98 10.31 -0.18
CA VAL A 221 -0.51 9.04 0.32
C VAL A 221 0.86 9.19 1.00
N ARG A 222 1.63 10.27 0.75
CA ARG A 222 2.92 10.57 1.43
C ARG A 222 2.75 11.62 2.52
N PRO A 223 2.63 11.23 3.81
CA PRO A 223 2.58 12.19 4.90
C PRO A 223 3.82 13.08 4.87
N ARG A 224 3.62 14.37 5.15
CA ARG A 224 4.71 15.29 5.43
C ARG A 224 5.03 15.21 6.91
N ASP A 225 6.27 15.48 7.29
CA ASP A 225 6.68 15.42 8.69
C ASP A 225 5.75 16.29 9.56
N GLY A 226 5.10 15.66 10.55
CA GLY A 226 4.17 16.30 11.47
C GLY A 226 2.80 16.70 10.90
N GLN A 227 2.41 16.24 9.70
CA GLN A 227 1.10 16.53 9.09
C GLN A 227 0.34 15.27 8.71
N ASP A 228 -0.91 15.18 9.16
CA ASP A 228 -1.78 14.06 8.78
C ASP A 228 -1.88 13.88 7.28
N THR A 229 -1.93 12.63 6.85
CA THR A 229 -2.42 12.31 5.51
C THR A 229 -3.89 12.72 5.40
N PRO A 230 -4.36 13.14 4.21
CA PRO A 230 -5.78 13.34 3.95
C PRO A 230 -6.58 12.09 4.33
N GLY A 231 -7.80 12.27 4.80
CA GLY A 231 -8.59 11.21 5.41
C GLY A 231 -9.41 11.76 6.57
N TYR A 232 -9.88 10.86 7.42
CA TYR A 232 -10.72 11.21 8.55
C TYR A 232 -10.40 10.31 9.75
N ASP A 233 -10.69 10.83 10.94
CA ASP A 233 -10.72 10.07 12.18
C ASP A 233 -12.16 9.61 12.43
N LEU A 234 -12.36 8.54 13.18
CA LEU A 234 -13.70 8.10 13.56
C LEU A 234 -14.14 8.82 14.82
N ALA A 235 -15.36 9.35 14.81
CA ALA A 235 -15.87 10.17 15.91
C ALA A 235 -15.89 9.45 17.26
N ASP A 236 -16.06 8.12 17.24
CA ASP A 236 -16.19 7.28 18.42
C ASP A 236 -14.98 6.36 18.65
N VAL A 237 -13.88 6.56 17.91
CA VAL A 237 -12.63 5.85 18.18
C VAL A 237 -11.55 6.90 18.45
N PRO A 238 -11.14 7.07 19.72
CA PRO A 238 -10.26 8.12 20.12
C PRO A 238 -8.89 7.92 19.51
N ARG A 239 -8.35 9.00 18.97
CA ARG A 239 -6.99 9.05 18.45
C ARG A 239 -5.99 9.22 19.61
N PRO A 240 -4.82 8.55 19.58
CA PRO A 240 -3.77 8.80 20.56
C PRO A 240 -3.30 10.26 20.52
N SER A 241 -3.12 10.87 21.69
CA SER A 241 -2.67 12.27 21.78
C SER A 241 -1.30 12.46 21.12
N GLY A 242 -1.15 13.55 20.36
CA GLY A 242 0.11 13.88 19.67
C GLY A 242 0.51 12.91 18.54
N SER A 243 -0.34 11.93 18.19
CA SER A 243 -0.10 11.06 17.04
C SER A 243 -0.39 11.77 15.73
N GLN A 244 0.20 11.27 14.64
CA GLN A 244 -0.04 11.65 13.25
C GLN A 244 -0.78 10.53 12.53
N ARG A 245 -1.79 10.88 11.72
CA ARG A 245 -2.49 9.92 10.86
C ARG A 245 -1.66 9.64 9.62
N MET A 246 -1.35 8.36 9.43
CA MET A 246 -0.56 7.86 8.32
C MET A 246 -1.44 7.23 7.25
N VAL A 247 -2.50 6.53 7.67
CA VAL A 247 -3.42 5.83 6.77
C VAL A 247 -4.85 6.00 7.26
N THR A 248 -5.75 6.37 6.35
CA THR A 248 -7.18 6.09 6.40
C THR A 248 -7.50 5.20 5.22
N PHE A 249 -7.96 3.99 5.49
CA PHE A 249 -8.48 3.08 4.50
C PHE A 249 -9.93 2.73 4.85
N GLY A 250 -10.81 2.76 3.86
CA GLY A 250 -12.20 2.36 4.02
C GLY A 250 -12.71 1.70 2.74
N GLN A 251 -13.56 0.69 2.86
CA GLN A 251 -14.32 0.18 1.71
C GLN A 251 -15.72 0.81 1.75
N ASN A 252 -16.47 0.95 0.65
CA ASN A 252 -17.88 1.39 0.58
C ASN A 252 -18.21 2.84 1.03
N HIS A 253 -18.15 3.80 0.11
CA HIS A 253 -19.08 4.95 0.18
C HIS A 253 -20.51 4.35 0.17
N LEU A 254 -21.38 4.63 1.16
CA LEU A 254 -22.77 4.11 1.34
C LEU A 254 -22.99 2.92 2.32
N GLY A 255 -22.34 2.93 3.49
CA GLY A 255 -22.75 2.07 4.62
C GLY A 255 -21.83 0.88 4.90
N SER A 256 -20.52 1.05 4.72
CA SER A 256 -19.54 0.03 5.03
C SER A 256 -19.34 -0.26 6.49
N ASP A 257 -19.13 -1.54 6.66
CA ASP A 257 -18.76 -2.25 7.86
C ASP A 257 -17.24 -2.31 8.07
N TYR A 258 -16.33 -1.67 7.31
CA TYR A 258 -14.88 -1.88 7.53
C TYR A 258 -14.00 -0.65 7.26
N GLN A 259 -13.18 -0.30 8.25
CA GLN A 259 -12.27 0.84 8.22
C GLN A 259 -10.93 0.46 8.88
N ILE A 260 -9.83 0.98 8.35
CA ILE A 260 -8.49 0.88 8.94
C ILE A 260 -7.93 2.28 9.10
N LEU A 261 -7.46 2.60 10.30
CA LEU A 261 -6.74 3.82 10.61
C LEU A 261 -5.37 3.45 11.14
N VAL A 262 -4.33 4.14 10.69
CA VAL A 262 -2.98 3.97 11.21
C VAL A 262 -2.49 5.30 11.73
N TYR A 263 -2.16 5.32 13.02
CA TYR A 263 -1.58 6.46 13.69
C TYR A 263 -0.16 6.16 14.13
N ARG A 264 0.72 7.16 14.08
CA ARG A 264 2.09 7.07 14.57
C ARG A 264 2.35 8.21 15.54
N GLY A 265 2.80 7.92 16.75
CA GLY A 265 3.06 8.91 17.79
C GLY A 265 4.18 8.48 18.72
N GLY A 266 4.57 9.36 19.65
CA GLY A 266 5.49 9.00 20.73
C GLY A 266 4.79 8.24 21.85
N GLY A 267 5.57 7.82 22.85
CA GLY A 267 5.12 7.05 24.01
C GLY A 267 5.54 5.58 23.92
N THR A 268 5.11 4.77 24.89
CA THR A 268 5.31 3.31 24.86
C THR A 268 4.05 2.58 24.42
N VAL A 269 4.21 1.30 24.05
CA VAL A 269 3.08 0.40 23.79
C VAL A 269 2.09 0.40 24.96
N GLU A 270 2.58 0.32 26.19
CA GLU A 270 1.75 0.26 27.40
C GLU A 270 0.94 1.54 27.60
N GLU A 271 1.58 2.70 27.36
CA GLU A 271 0.92 4.00 27.44
C GLU A 271 -0.19 4.12 26.39
N LEU A 272 0.06 3.71 25.15
CA LEU A 272 -0.94 3.73 24.08
C LEU A 272 -2.07 2.72 24.35
N ALA A 273 -1.76 1.53 24.84
CA ALA A 273 -2.76 0.53 25.21
C ALA A 273 -3.65 1.03 26.34
N ALA A 274 -3.07 1.66 27.37
CA ALA A 274 -3.81 2.27 28.46
C ALA A 274 -4.69 3.43 27.96
N HIS A 275 -4.17 4.30 27.09
CA HIS A 275 -4.93 5.36 26.44
C HIS A 275 -6.18 4.81 25.74
N PHE A 276 -6.01 3.82 24.85
CA PHE A 276 -7.16 3.22 24.16
C PHE A 276 -8.12 2.54 25.14
N ALA A 277 -7.62 1.82 26.14
CA ALA A 277 -8.49 1.16 27.12
C ALA A 277 -9.40 2.15 27.86
N THR A 278 -8.86 3.29 28.31
CA THR A 278 -9.64 4.33 29.00
C THR A 278 -10.54 5.10 28.04
N ALA A 279 -9.98 5.64 26.95
CA ALA A 279 -10.72 6.52 26.07
C ALA A 279 -11.82 5.78 25.28
N MET A 280 -11.60 4.51 24.90
CA MET A 280 -12.66 3.71 24.25
C MET A 280 -13.81 3.39 25.23
N ASP A 281 -13.52 3.14 26.51
CA ASP A 281 -14.55 2.92 27.54
C ASP A 281 -15.41 4.17 27.76
N GLU A 282 -14.78 5.35 27.78
CA GLU A 282 -15.49 6.65 27.84
C GLU A 282 -16.42 6.89 26.64
N GLU A 283 -16.05 6.39 25.45
CA GLU A 283 -16.89 6.41 24.24
C GLU A 283 -17.92 5.26 24.19
N GLY A 284 -18.00 4.43 25.22
CA GLY A 284 -19.01 3.36 25.36
C GLY A 284 -18.61 2.00 24.76
N TRP A 285 -17.34 1.82 24.43
CA TRP A 285 -16.82 0.53 23.99
C TRP A 285 -16.38 -0.35 25.16
N ALA A 286 -16.67 -1.65 25.08
CA ALA A 286 -16.22 -2.61 26.07
C ALA A 286 -15.04 -3.43 25.54
N ILE A 287 -14.01 -3.63 26.37
CA ILE A 287 -12.93 -4.58 26.04
C ILE A 287 -13.48 -6.01 26.03
N SER A 288 -13.15 -6.76 24.99
CA SER A 288 -13.50 -8.18 24.86
C SER A 288 -12.68 -9.03 25.84
N SER A 289 -13.32 -9.50 26.91
CA SER A 289 -12.72 -10.42 27.89
C SER A 289 -12.30 -11.76 27.28
N THR A 290 -12.95 -12.19 26.20
CA THR A 290 -12.54 -13.38 25.44
C THR A 290 -11.24 -13.14 24.70
N HIS A 291 -11.05 -11.96 24.11
CA HIS A 291 -9.79 -11.57 23.47
C HIS A 291 -8.66 -11.50 24.49
N LEU A 292 -8.87 -10.84 25.63
CA LEU A 292 -7.86 -10.76 26.70
C LEU A 292 -7.40 -12.14 27.17
N ARG A 293 -8.32 -13.09 27.37
CA ARG A 293 -7.98 -14.47 27.78
C ARG A 293 -7.24 -15.24 26.68
N ALA A 294 -7.66 -15.10 25.43
CA ALA A 294 -6.97 -15.72 24.30
C ALA A 294 -5.56 -15.14 24.12
N HIS A 295 -5.42 -13.84 24.28
CA HIS A 295 -4.14 -13.14 24.14
C HIS A 295 -3.16 -13.48 25.27
N ALA A 296 -3.62 -13.56 26.52
CA ALA A 296 -2.79 -14.02 27.65
C ALA A 296 -2.23 -15.44 27.47
N SER A 297 -2.80 -16.25 26.57
CA SER A 297 -2.30 -17.59 26.24
C SER A 297 -1.31 -17.62 25.06
N LEU A 298 -1.15 -16.49 24.35
CA LEU A 298 -0.13 -16.32 23.31
C LEU A 298 1.12 -15.74 24.00
N GLU A 299 2.10 -16.59 24.30
CA GLU A 299 3.43 -16.14 24.71
C GLU A 299 4.08 -15.36 23.54
N GLY A 300 3.95 -14.04 23.48
CA GLY A 300 4.69 -13.20 22.52
C GLY A 300 4.00 -11.95 21.93
N GLU A 301 4.69 -10.82 22.10
CA GLU A 301 5.02 -9.71 21.17
C GLU A 301 3.98 -8.89 20.42
N TYR A 302 2.68 -9.23 20.38
CA TYR A 302 1.69 -8.41 19.66
C TYR A 302 0.66 -7.79 20.59
N PRO A 303 1.03 -6.77 21.38
CA PRO A 303 0.10 -6.05 22.24
C PRO A 303 -1.08 -5.57 21.38
N SER A 304 -2.27 -6.10 21.68
CA SER A 304 -3.47 -5.74 20.95
C SER A 304 -4.70 -5.82 21.83
N LEU A 305 -5.67 -4.96 21.54
CA LEU A 305 -6.95 -4.87 22.22
C LEU A 305 -8.06 -5.11 21.21
N LEU A 306 -9.13 -5.76 21.66
CA LEU A 306 -10.36 -5.89 20.90
C LEU A 306 -11.48 -5.28 21.72
N PHE A 307 -12.15 -4.31 21.14
CA PHE A 307 -13.27 -3.59 21.72
C PHE A 307 -14.56 -3.95 20.99
N THR A 308 -15.69 -3.87 21.68
CA THR A 308 -17.02 -4.08 21.10
C THR A 308 -17.97 -2.95 21.52
N MET A 309 -18.80 -2.48 20.60
CA MET A 309 -19.87 -1.52 20.86
C MET A 309 -21.09 -1.87 20.03
N GLY A 310 -22.09 -2.48 20.66
CA GLY A 310 -23.27 -3.00 19.98
C GLY A 310 -22.90 -4.04 18.91
N LYS A 311 -23.11 -3.69 17.64
CA LYS A 311 -22.77 -4.54 16.47
C LYS A 311 -21.40 -4.22 15.86
N ARG A 312 -20.64 -3.32 16.47
CA ARG A 312 -19.30 -2.92 16.00
C ARG A 312 -18.22 -3.53 16.86
N GLU A 313 -17.08 -3.74 16.24
CA GLU A 313 -15.88 -4.24 16.87
C GLU A 313 -14.69 -3.41 16.39
N ALA A 314 -13.77 -3.08 17.30
CA ALA A 314 -12.56 -2.34 16.98
C ALA A 314 -11.35 -3.11 17.50
N TYR A 315 -10.51 -3.58 16.58
CA TYR A 315 -9.23 -4.21 16.90
C TYR A 315 -8.14 -3.15 16.82
N VAL A 316 -7.37 -3.00 17.90
CA VAL A 316 -6.25 -2.09 17.98
C VAL A 316 -4.98 -2.91 18.21
N ALA A 317 -4.00 -2.79 17.32
CA ALA A 317 -2.70 -3.39 17.50
C ALA A 317 -1.62 -2.32 17.58
N PHE A 318 -0.60 -2.59 18.38
CA PHE A 318 0.53 -1.71 18.57
C PHE A 318 1.79 -2.36 18.02
N THR A 319 2.63 -1.54 17.40
CA THR A 319 3.94 -1.96 16.90
C THR A 319 4.95 -0.92 17.31
N GLU A 320 5.94 -1.36 18.07
CA GLU A 320 7.15 -0.62 18.38
C GLU A 320 8.30 -1.23 17.57
N ARG A 321 9.24 -0.39 17.12
CA ARG A 321 10.42 -0.84 16.39
C ARG A 321 11.67 -0.47 17.17
N ASP A 322 12.61 -1.40 17.25
CA ASP A 322 13.88 -1.21 17.93
C ASP A 322 14.60 0.06 17.45
N GLY A 323 14.90 0.96 18.39
CA GLY A 323 15.63 2.20 18.14
C GLY A 323 14.78 3.37 17.66
N GLU A 324 13.47 3.22 17.50
CA GLU A 324 12.54 4.32 17.24
C GLU A 324 11.76 4.68 18.51
N ALA A 325 11.74 5.95 18.90
CA ALA A 325 10.91 6.43 20.03
C ALA A 325 9.43 6.66 19.63
N LEU A 326 8.95 5.90 18.65
CA LEU A 326 7.63 6.04 18.05
C LEU A 326 6.92 4.69 18.05
N VAL A 327 5.63 4.73 18.37
CA VAL A 327 4.74 3.58 18.32
C VAL A 327 3.71 3.80 17.21
N THR A 328 3.51 2.76 16.40
CA THR A 328 2.44 2.70 15.41
C THR A 328 1.24 2.01 16.05
N SER A 329 0.07 2.64 16.00
CA SER A 329 -1.21 2.01 16.34
C SER A 329 -2.03 1.81 15.08
N THR A 330 -2.41 0.56 14.83
CA THR A 330 -3.32 0.18 13.76
C THR A 330 -4.68 -0.11 14.35
N VAL A 331 -5.69 0.65 13.95
CA VAL A 331 -7.07 0.49 14.38
C VAL A 331 -7.90 -0.03 13.22
N ILE A 332 -8.51 -1.20 13.39
CA ILE A 332 -9.42 -1.81 12.45
C ILE A 332 -10.81 -1.78 13.07
N VAL A 333 -11.76 -1.13 12.41
CA VAL A 333 -13.15 -1.09 12.85
C VAL A 333 -14.00 -1.88 11.89
N LEU A 334 -14.74 -2.85 12.44
CA LEU A 334 -15.72 -3.66 11.73
C LEU A 334 -17.14 -3.39 12.25
N GLY A 335 -18.08 -3.04 11.39
CA GLY A 335 -19.53 -3.16 11.64
C GLY A 335 -20.03 -4.54 11.25
N ARG A 336 -20.99 -5.09 11.99
CA ARG A 336 -21.70 -6.31 11.56
C ARG A 336 -23.01 -5.92 10.91
N SER A 337 -23.12 -6.05 9.60
CA SER A 337 -24.41 -6.11 8.91
C SER A 337 -25.28 -7.19 9.56
N GLY A 338 -26.46 -6.78 10.04
CA GLY A 338 -27.39 -7.63 10.78
C GLY A 338 -28.20 -8.59 9.93
#